data_AF-A0A482X8X6-F1
#
_entry.id   AF-A0A482X8X6-F1
#
_cell.length_a   1.000
_cell.length_b   1.000
_cell.length_c   1.000
_cell.angle_alpha   90.00
_cell.angle_beta   90.00
_cell.angle_gamma   90.00
#
_symmetry.space_group_name_H-M   'P 1'
#
loop_
_entity.id
_entity.type
_entity.pdbx_description
1 polymer ?
#
loop_
_entity_poly.entity_id
_entity_poly.type
_entity_poly.pdbx_seq_one_letter_code
_entity_poly.pdbx_strand_id
1 'polypeptide(L)'
;MFANLPIGLPFSITFKYYHLEHHRYQGEEKDTDIPTYVEAKLFCNTFGKLVWLLLQPFFYAFRPVVTYPKPPTLLELCNTAIQLMFNFLVVYFLGN
;
A
#
# COMPACT_ATOMS: atom_id res chain seq x y z
N MET A 1 8.14 9.56 7.38
CA MET A 1 8.06 10.62 6.35
C MET A 1 9.40 10.80 5.63
N PHE A 2 10.49 11.28 6.24
CA PHE A 2 11.76 11.47 5.48
C PHE A 2 12.40 10.18 4.94
N ALA A 3 12.38 9.08 5.72
CA ALA A 3 12.85 7.78 5.23
C ALA A 3 12.00 7.20 4.07
N ASN A 4 10.82 7.79 3.79
CA ASN A 4 9.94 7.39 2.70
C ASN A 4 10.36 7.98 1.35
N LEU A 5 11.18 9.04 1.35
CA LEU A 5 11.49 9.81 0.15
C LEU A 5 12.05 8.96 -1.00
N PRO A 6 12.97 8.00 -0.79
CA PRO A 6 13.49 7.15 -1.87
C PRO A 6 12.45 6.22 -2.51
N ILE A 7 11.31 5.97 -1.86
CA ILE A 7 10.26 5.05 -2.34
C ILE A 7 9.44 5.70 -3.47
N GLY A 8 9.38 7.04 -3.53
CA GLY A 8 8.65 7.76 -4.56
C GLY A 8 7.12 7.79 -4.38
N LEU A 9 6.56 7.07 -3.41
CA LEU A 9 5.12 7.01 -3.13
C LEU A 9 4.83 7.36 -1.66
N PRO A 10 3.75 8.10 -1.34
CA PRO A 10 3.47 8.60 0.00
C PRO A 10 2.91 7.52 0.95
N PHE A 11 3.73 6.53 1.26
CA PHE A 11 3.33 5.28 1.90
C PHE A 11 3.45 5.28 3.44
N SER A 12 4.43 6.00 4.00
CA SER A 12 4.85 5.79 5.40
C SER A 12 3.77 5.88 6.49
N ILE A 13 2.84 6.83 6.38
CA ILE A 13 1.80 7.03 7.42
C ILE A 13 0.73 5.95 7.31
N THR A 14 0.20 5.74 6.11
CA THR A 14 -0.82 4.73 5.80
C THR A 14 -0.33 3.33 6.13
N PHE A 15 0.91 2.99 5.73
CA PHE A 15 1.52 1.71 6.04
C PHE A 15 1.59 1.45 7.54
N LYS A 16 2.09 2.40 8.32
CA LYS A 16 2.18 2.24 9.79
C LYS A 16 0.80 1.91 10.39
N TYR A 17 -0.25 2.55 9.88
CA TYR A 17 -1.60 2.34 10.39
C TYR A 17 -2.11 0.93 10.08
N TYR A 18 -2.15 0.53 8.81
CA TYR A 18 -2.63 -0.81 8.43
C TYR A 18 -1.73 -1.94 8.93
N HIS A 19 -0.41 -1.71 9.01
CA HIS A 19 0.52 -2.68 9.57
C HIS A 19 0.26 -2.97 11.06
N LEU A 20 -0.09 -1.94 11.85
CA LEU A 20 -0.49 -2.14 13.24
C LEU A 20 -1.84 -2.87 13.35
N GLU A 21 -2.78 -2.59 12.44
CA GLU A 21 -4.05 -3.35 12.39
C GLU A 21 -3.83 -4.81 12.00
N HIS A 22 -2.93 -5.09 11.04
CA HIS A 22 -2.51 -6.45 10.68
C HIS A 22 -1.99 -7.21 11.90
N HIS A 23 -1.05 -6.65 12.67
CA HIS A 23 -0.56 -7.31 13.90
C HIS A 23 -1.65 -7.46 14.97
N ARG A 24 -2.62 -6.54 15.02
CA ARG A 24 -3.69 -6.57 16.02
C ARG A 24 -4.78 -7.59 15.71
N TYR A 25 -5.11 -7.74 14.44
CA TYR A 25 -6.24 -8.55 13.94
C TYR A 25 -5.76 -9.63 12.97
N GLN A 26 -4.56 -10.16 13.18
CA GLN A 26 -3.86 -11.01 12.21
C GLN A 26 -4.72 -12.23 11.83
N GLY A 27 -5.01 -12.38 10.53
CA GLY A 27 -5.83 -13.46 10.02
C GLY A 27 -7.35 -13.29 10.20
N GLU A 28 -7.81 -12.17 10.76
CA GLU A 28 -9.23 -11.82 10.84
C GLU A 28 -9.67 -10.96 9.64
N GLU A 29 -10.97 -10.72 9.47
CA GLU A 29 -11.52 -9.96 8.34
C GLU A 29 -10.99 -8.51 8.22
N LYS A 30 -10.49 -7.93 9.32
CA LYS A 30 -9.90 -6.59 9.35
C LYS A 30 -8.45 -6.57 8.86
N ASP A 31 -7.82 -7.73 8.72
CA ASP A 31 -6.48 -7.85 8.20
C ASP A 31 -6.48 -7.64 6.70
N THR A 32 -6.10 -6.43 6.28
CA THR A 32 -6.03 -6.08 4.86
C THR A 32 -4.80 -6.64 4.16
N ASP A 33 -3.87 -7.27 4.89
CA ASP A 33 -2.65 -7.81 4.30
C ASP A 33 -2.86 -9.23 3.75
N ILE A 34 -3.93 -9.93 4.17
CA ILE A 34 -4.30 -11.25 3.64
C ILE A 34 -5.22 -11.18 2.40
N PRO A 35 -5.18 -12.17 1.50
CA PRO A 35 -6.09 -12.23 0.36
C PRO A 35 -7.55 -12.35 0.82
N THR A 36 -8.43 -11.65 0.11
CA THR A 36 -9.88 -11.84 0.21
C THR A 36 -10.28 -13.25 -0.23
N TYR A 37 -11.49 -13.67 0.16
CA TYR A 37 -12.05 -14.95 -0.28
C TYR A 37 -12.14 -15.06 -1.81
N VAL A 38 -12.43 -13.95 -2.50
CA VAL A 38 -12.50 -13.91 -3.97
C VAL A 38 -11.11 -14.11 -4.58
N GLU A 39 -10.09 -13.40 -4.08
CA GLU A 39 -8.70 -13.61 -4.52
C GLU A 39 -8.26 -15.05 -4.28
N ALA A 40 -8.55 -15.62 -3.10
CA ALA A 40 -8.19 -16.99 -2.76
C ALA A 40 -8.85 -18.03 -3.69
N LYS A 41 -10.10 -17.78 -4.11
CA LYS A 41 -10.82 -18.67 -5.05
C LYS A 41 -10.31 -18.52 -6.48
N LEU A 42 -9.99 -17.29 -6.90
CA LEU A 42 -9.50 -16.99 -8.26
C LEU A 42 -8.08 -17.52 -8.48
N PHE A 43 -7.22 -17.40 -7.48
CA PHE A 43 -5.80 -17.74 -7.54
C PHE A 43 -5.47 -19.02 -6.75
N CYS A 44 -6.26 -20.08 -6.96
CA CYS A 44 -6.18 -21.33 -6.18
C CYS A 44 -5.24 -22.41 -6.74
N ASN A 45 -4.76 -22.27 -7.99
CA ASN A 45 -3.83 -23.21 -8.64
C ASN A 45 -2.44 -22.58 -8.87
N THR A 46 -1.46 -23.37 -9.31
CA THR A 46 -0.06 -22.92 -9.49
C THR A 46 0.07 -21.72 -10.43
N PHE A 47 -0.60 -21.75 -11.58
CA PHE A 47 -0.55 -20.63 -12.53
C PHE A 47 -1.25 -19.39 -11.97
N GLY A 48 -2.41 -19.56 -11.32
CA GLY A 48 -3.11 -18.48 -10.64
C GLY A 48 -2.26 -17.82 -9.56
N LYS A 49 -1.56 -18.61 -8.74
CA LYS A 49 -0.62 -18.09 -7.73
C LYS A 49 0.53 -17.31 -8.35
N LEU A 50 1.04 -17.73 -9.51
CA LEU A 50 2.06 -16.99 -10.25
C LEU A 50 1.54 -15.62 -10.70
N VAL A 51 0.34 -15.58 -11.30
CA VAL A 51 -0.31 -14.33 -11.69
C VAL A 51 -0.55 -13.43 -10.47
N TRP A 52 -1.02 -14.02 -9.36
CA TRP A 52 -1.24 -13.28 -8.12
C TRP A 52 0.05 -12.67 -7.56
N LEU A 53 1.17 -13.39 -7.62
CA LEU A 53 2.48 -12.90 -7.17
C LEU A 53 2.94 -11.68 -8.00
N LEU A 54 2.75 -11.72 -9.32
CA LEU A 54 3.08 -10.60 -10.21
C LEU A 54 2.22 -9.35 -9.93
N LEU A 55 0.97 -9.57 -9.53
CA LEU A 55 0.03 -8.52 -9.17
C LEU A 55 0.08 -8.13 -7.69
N GLN A 56 0.96 -8.72 -6.88
CA GLN A 56 0.99 -8.50 -5.44
C GLN A 56 1.12 -7.01 -5.08
N PRO A 57 2.02 -6.21 -5.70
CA PRO A 57 2.11 -4.78 -5.37
C PRO A 57 0.81 -4.02 -5.60
N PHE A 58 0.05 -4.41 -6.64
CA PHE A 58 -1.27 -3.86 -6.92
C PHE A 58 -2.27 -4.25 -5.84
N PHE A 59 -2.38 -5.55 -5.52
CA PHE A 59 -3.31 -5.99 -4.47
C PHE A 59 -2.97 -5.38 -3.12
N TYR A 60 -1.70 -5.31 -2.75
CA TYR A 60 -1.26 -4.73 -1.49
C TYR A 60 -1.62 -3.24 -1.38
N ALA A 61 -1.43 -2.47 -2.45
CA ALA A 61 -1.73 -1.04 -2.45
C ALA A 61 -3.24 -0.75 -2.42
N PHE A 62 -4.05 -1.53 -3.15
CA PHE A 62 -5.47 -1.21 -3.34
C PHE A 62 -6.42 -1.98 -2.44
N ARG A 63 -6.08 -3.18 -1.95
CA ARG A 63 -6.97 -3.99 -1.10
C ARG A 63 -7.48 -3.21 0.11
N PRO A 64 -6.64 -2.53 0.91
CA PRO A 64 -7.13 -1.79 2.08
C PRO A 64 -8.15 -0.71 1.72
N VAL A 65 -8.00 -0.05 0.57
CA VAL A 65 -8.92 1.00 0.09
C VAL A 65 -10.28 0.44 -0.30
N VAL A 66 -10.34 -0.82 -0.74
CA VAL A 66 -11.59 -1.49 -1.16
C VAL A 66 -12.25 -2.21 0.00
N THR A 67 -11.49 -2.95 0.80
CA THR A 67 -12.03 -3.85 1.83
C THR A 67 -12.26 -3.16 3.16
N TYR A 68 -11.42 -2.18 3.51
CA TYR A 68 -11.51 -1.51 4.79
C TYR A 68 -11.05 -0.04 4.71
N PRO A 69 -11.74 0.80 3.90
CA PRO A 69 -11.33 2.17 3.68
C PRO A 69 -11.34 2.99 4.96
N LYS A 70 -10.27 3.76 5.15
CA LYS A 70 -10.15 4.71 6.25
C LYS A 70 -10.15 6.14 5.70
N PRO A 71 -10.72 7.10 6.45
CA PRO A 71 -10.64 8.49 6.05
C PRO A 71 -9.19 8.97 6.11
N PRO A 72 -8.75 9.79 5.13
CA PRO A 72 -7.40 10.33 5.12
C PRO A 72 -7.17 11.25 6.32
N THR A 73 -6.00 11.13 6.92
CA THR A 73 -5.55 11.95 8.05
C THR A 73 -4.73 13.14 7.59
N LEU A 74 -4.63 14.18 8.43
CA LEU A 74 -3.76 15.34 8.15
C LEU A 74 -2.30 14.93 7.93
N LEU A 75 -1.81 13.91 8.65
CA LEU A 75 -0.45 13.41 8.48
C LEU A 75 -0.23 12.73 7.11
N GLU A 76 -1.24 12.04 6.58
CA GLU A 76 -1.18 11.46 5.22
C GLU A 76 -1.19 12.55 4.14
N LEU A 77 -1.97 13.62 4.34
CA LEU A 77 -1.94 14.78 3.45
C LEU A 77 -0.56 15.46 3.47
N CYS A 78 0.03 15.66 4.66
CA CYS A 78 1.38 16.18 4.79
C CYS A 78 2.42 15.24 4.14
N ASN A 79 2.29 13.93 4.31
CA ASN A 79 3.20 12.95 3.70
C ASN A 79 3.12 12.99 2.17
N THR A 80 1.91 13.14 1.65
CA THR A 80 1.64 13.29 0.21
C THR A 80 2.27 14.56 -0.34
N ALA A 81 2.06 15.70 0.32
CA ALA A 81 2.66 16.97 -0.09
C ALA A 81 4.20 16.91 -0.10
N ILE A 82 4.81 16.37 0.96
CA ILE A 82 6.27 16.21 1.04
C ILE A 82 6.80 15.28 -0.05
N GLN A 83 6.15 14.14 -0.27
CA GLN A 83 6.59 13.18 -1.29
C GLN A 83 6.46 13.75 -2.70
N LEU A 84 5.35 14.41 -3.03
CA LEU A 84 5.15 15.03 -4.35
C LEU A 84 6.16 16.15 -4.59
N MET A 85 6.42 16.99 -3.59
CA MET A 85 7.43 18.03 -3.67
C MET A 85 8.82 17.43 -3.90
N PHE A 86 9.20 16.39 -3.15
CA PHE A 86 10.50 15.74 -3.32
C PHE A 86 10.64 15.09 -4.70
N ASN A 87 9.62 14.35 -5.15
CA ASN A 87 9.61 13.76 -6.50
C ASN A 87 9.77 14.83 -7.59
N PHE A 88 9.06 15.95 -7.45
CA PHE A 88 9.18 17.08 -8.37
C PHE A 88 10.62 17.63 -8.40
N LEU A 89 11.23 17.87 -7.24
CA LEU A 89 12.61 18.36 -7.16
C LEU A 89 13.60 17.36 -7.77
N VAL A 90 13.42 16.06 -7.53
CA VAL A 90 14.23 15.00 -8.14
C VAL A 90 14.13 15.05 -9.66
N VAL A 91 12.91 15.07 -10.22
CA VAL A 91 12.73 15.14 -11.69
C VAL A 91 13.25 16.45 -12.25
N TYR A 92 13.03 17.58 -11.58
CA TYR A 92 13.46 18.90 -12.07
C TYR A 92 14.99 19.08 -12.07
N PHE A 93 15.70 18.59 -11.04
CA PHE A 93 17.15 18.78 -10.93
C PHE A 93 17.98 17.60 -11.47
N LEU A 94 17.43 16.38 -11.47
CA LEU A 94 18.15 15.16 -11.85
C LEU A 94 17.55 14.46 -13.07
N GLY A 95 16.34 14.85 -13.51
CA GLY A 95 15.79 14.42 -14.78
C GLY A 95 16.46 15.19 -15.92
N ASN A 96 17.02 14.46 -16.88
CA ASN A 96 17.59 15.04 -18.09
C ASN A 96 16.49 15.56 -19.03
#